data_AF-A0A0B8NZI5-F1
#
_entry.id   AF-A0A0B8NZI5-F1
#
_cell.length_a   1.000
_cell.length_b   1.000
_cell.length_c   1.000
_cell.angle_alpha   90.00
_cell.angle_beta   90.00
_cell.angle_gamma   90.00
#
_symmetry.space_group_name_H-M   'P 1'
#
loop_
_entity.id
_entity.type
_entity.pdbx_description
1 polymer ?
#
loop_
_entity_poly.entity_id
_entity_poly.type
_entity_poly.pdbx_seq_one_letter_code
_entity_poly.pdbx_strand_id
1 'polypeptide(L)' 'MITFSEIQLLRGGKALLDNATATIHPATRLALWARTAVVNPPVCVDEG' A
#
# COMPACT_ATOMS: atom_id res chain seq x y z
N MET A 1 21.19 1.00 -4.72
CA MET A 1 20.12 1.70 -3.96
C MET A 1 19.00 1.96 -4.94
N ILE A 2 17.76 1.76 -4.52
CA ILE A 2 16.57 1.98 -5.36
C ILE A 2 15.63 2.88 -4.57
N THR A 3 15.25 4.02 -5.14
CA THR A 3 14.33 4.96 -4.51
C THR A 3 13.05 5.03 -5.31
N PHE A 4 11.93 4.90 -4.64
CA PHE A 4 10.59 5.14 -5.15
C PHE A 4 10.07 6.42 -4.53
N SER A 5 9.48 7.30 -5.33
CA SER A 5 8.88 8.55 -4.89
C SER A 5 7.47 8.69 -5.44
N GLU A 6 6.64 9.49 -4.77
CA GLU A 6 5.27 9.78 -5.20
C GLU A 6 4.41 8.51 -5.41
N ILE A 7 4.62 7.48 -4.59
CA ILE A 7 3.86 6.23 -4.68
C ILE A 7 2.42 6.49 -4.22
N GLN A 8 1.47 6.15 -5.08
CA GLN A 8 0.05 6.11 -4.76
C GLN A 8 -0.48 4.67 -4.86
N LEU A 9 -1.26 4.26 -3.87
CA LEU A 9 -1.98 2.97 -3.88
C LEU A 9 -3.44 3.23 -3.55
N LEU A 10 -4.34 2.85 -4.44
CA LEU A 10 -5.79 3.01 -4.27
C LEU A 10 -6.45 1.63 -4.13
N ARG A 11 -7.43 1.50 -3.24
CA ARG A 11 -8.32 0.33 -3.14
C ARG A 11 -9.77 0.80 -3.06
N GLY A 12 -10.58 0.44 -4.06
CA GLY A 12 -11.99 0.85 -4.12
C GLY A 12 -12.17 2.38 -4.06
N GLY A 13 -11.29 3.13 -4.74
CA GLY A 13 -11.30 4.60 -4.72
C GLY A 13 -10.71 5.24 -3.47
N LYS A 14 -10.39 4.48 -2.42
CA LYS A 14 -9.72 5.00 -1.22
C LYS A 14 -8.20 4.90 -1.33
N ALA A 15 -7.50 6.00 -1.07
CA ALA A 15 -6.04 5.98 -0.94
C ALA A 15 -5.59 5.17 0.28
N LEU A 16 -4.74 4.18 0.03
CA LEU A 16 -4.03 3.37 1.01
C LEU A 16 -2.59 3.86 1.21
N LEU A 17 -1.96 4.33 0.14
CA LEU A 17 -0.72 5.09 0.15
C LEU A 17 -0.97 6.35 -0.68
N ASP A 18 -0.58 7.50 -0.16
CA ASP A 18 -0.69 8.78 -0.85
C ASP A 18 0.62 9.53 -0.68
N ASN A 19 1.22 9.93 -1.81
CA ASN A 19 2.55 10.51 -1.89
C ASN A 19 3.60 9.82 -1.00
N ALA A 20 3.68 8.49 -1.06
CA ALA A 20 4.63 7.73 -0.26
C ALA A 20 6.01 7.66 -0.93
N THR A 21 7.06 7.65 -0.12
CA THR A 21 8.46 7.50 -0.58
C THR A 21 9.09 6.30 0.11
N ALA A 22 9.88 5.51 -0.63
CA ALA A 22 10.60 4.36 -0.09
C ALA A 22 11.97 4.22 -0.71
N THR A 23 12.96 3.86 0.11
CA THR A 23 14.34 3.69 -0.34
C THR A 23 14.86 2.33 0.08
N ILE A 24 15.36 1.56 -0.88
CA ILE A 24 15.92 0.24 -0.69
C ILE A 24 17.43 0.31 -0.88
N HIS A 25 18.17 0.01 0.18
CA HIS A 25 19.61 -0.15 0.16
C HIS A 25 19.93 -1.65 0.01
N PRO A 26 20.47 -2.11 -1.14
CA PRO A 26 20.88 -3.50 -1.28
C PRO A 26 22.02 -3.77 -0.29
N ALA A 27 21.82 -4.76 0.60
CA ALA A 27 22.60 -5.11 1.81
C ALA A 27 22.04 -4.61 3.16
N THR A 28 21.04 -3.73 3.19
CA THR A 28 20.35 -3.36 4.44
C THR A 28 19.09 -4.20 4.61
N ARG A 29 18.94 -4.86 5.77
CA ARG A 29 17.68 -5.49 6.15
C ARG A 29 16.71 -4.41 6.61
N LEU A 30 15.73 -4.08 5.78
CA LEU A 30 14.64 -3.17 6.14
C LEU A 30 13.58 -3.93 6.94
N ALA A 31 13.16 -3.39 8.08
CA ALA A 31 12.01 -3.87 8.82
C ALA A 31 10.81 -2.97 8.50
N LEU A 32 9.84 -3.49 7.74
CA LEU A 32 8.59 -2.80 7.46
C LEU A 32 7.61 -3.05 8.61
N TRP A 33 7.20 -1.99 9.29
CA TRP A 33 6.15 -2.05 10.31
C TRP A 33 4.95 -1.25 9.80
N ALA A 34 3.83 -1.93 9.58
CA ALA A 34 2.57 -1.31 9.18
C ALA A 34 1.50 -1.66 10.20
N ARG A 35 0.68 -0.66 10.58
CA ARG A 35 -0.55 -0.94 11.33
C ARG A 35 -1.53 -1.61 10.36
N THR A 36 -1.89 -2.86 10.65
CA THR A 36 -2.92 -3.56 9.88
C THR A 36 -4.26 -2.89 10.13
N ALA A 37 -4.94 -2.50 9.06
CA ALA A 37 -6.32 -2.07 9.10
C ALA A 37 -7.21 -3.25 8.69
N VAL A 38 -8.31 -3.47 9.41
CA VAL A 38 -9.35 -4.40 8.96
C VAL A 38 -9.99 -3.77 7.72
N VAL A 39 -9.86 -4.47 6.60
CA VAL A 39 -10.41 -4.04 5.33
C VAL A 39 -11.57 -4.96 4.98
N ASN A 40 -12.81 -4.47 5.07
CA ASN A 40 -13.93 -5.20 4.49
C ASN A 40 -13.74 -5.20 2.96
N PRO A 41 -13.81 -6.37 2.30
CA PRO A 41 -13.90 -6.41 0.85
C PRO A 41 -15.28 -5.88 0.42
N PRO A 42 -15.39 -5.26 -0.75
CA PRO A 42 -16.69 -4.96 -1.33
C PRO A 42 -17.47 -6.28 -1.46
N VAL A 43 -18.71 -6.29 -0.95
CA VAL A 43 -19.63 -7.40 -1.18
C VAL A 43 -20.00 -7.34 -2.65
N CYS A 44 -19.65 -8.37 -3.42
CA CYS A 44 -20.22 -8.56 -4.74
C CYS A 44 -21.72 -8.78 -4.53
N VAL A 45 -22.55 -7.82 -4.94
CA VAL A 45 -23.98 -8.07 -5.08
C VAL A 45 -24.14 -8.86 -6.37
N ASP A 46 -24.49 -10.14 -6.26
CA ASP A 46 -25.03 -10.90 -7.38
C ASP A 46 -26.38 -10.26 -7.71
N GLU A 47 -26.45 -9.46 -8.77
CA GLU A 47 -27.74 -9.02 -9.32
C GLU A 47 -28.38 -10.21 -10.04
N GLY A 48 -29.13 -11.01 -9.26
CA GLY A 48 -30.00 -12.09 -9.73
C GLY A 48 -31.46 -11.80 -9.43
#